data_AF-A0A5A8ANC7-F1
#
_entry.id   AF-A0A5A8ANC7-F1
#
_cell.length_a   1.000
_cell.length_b   1.000
_cell.length_c   1.000
_cell.angle_alpha   90.00
_cell.angle_beta   90.00
_cell.angle_gamma   90.00
#
_symmetry.space_group_name_H-M   'P 1'
#
loop_
_entity.id
_entity.type
_entity.pdbx_description
1 polymer ?
#
loop_
_entity_poly.entity_id
_entity_poly.type
_entity_poly.pdbx_seq_one_letter_code
_entity_poly.pdbx_strand_id
1 'polypeptide(L)'
;MKKALLYFALGTVLSFLINYLFYSSKNIGLDIFYALAFGFAWGVAYYLDTPEFTLPQKLGLSFLAMGLLVLIGTLIFTLELAIPSILKFSTVFVAYYLIASFRANKTLRR
;
A
#
# COMPACT_ATOMS: atom_id res chain seq x y z
N MET A 1 14.68 2.72 -5.27
CA MET A 1 14.02 4.05 -5.24
C MET A 1 13.10 4.31 -6.43
N LYS A 2 13.59 4.57 -7.66
CA LYS A 2 12.73 4.97 -8.81
C LYS A 2 11.58 4.01 -9.13
N LYS A 3 11.83 2.70 -9.04
CA LYS A 3 10.79 1.67 -9.28
C LYS A 3 9.73 1.62 -8.17
N ALA A 4 10.09 1.95 -6.92
CA ALA A 4 9.13 1.97 -5.81
C ALA A 4 8.09 3.10 -6.00
N LEU A 5 8.57 4.28 -6.42
CA LEU A 5 7.70 5.40 -6.81
C LEU A 5 6.81 5.06 -8.01
N LEU A 6 7.31 4.27 -8.97
CA LEU A 6 6.51 3.79 -10.08
C LEU A 6 5.40 2.85 -9.63
N TYR A 7 5.69 1.87 -8.77
CA TYR A 7 4.66 0.98 -8.22
C TYR A 7 3.67 1.71 -7.32
N PHE A 8 4.13 2.72 -6.57
CA PHE A 8 3.28 3.65 -5.84
C PHE A 8 2.30 4.36 -6.77
N ALA A 9 2.83 5.05 -7.79
CA ALA A 9 2.02 5.81 -8.74
C ALA A 9 1.04 4.90 -9.51
N LEU A 10 1.50 3.74 -9.99
CA LEU A 10 0.64 2.77 -10.66
C LEU A 10 -0.46 2.26 -9.74
N GLY A 11 -0.13 1.85 -8.51
CA GLY A 11 -1.11 1.38 -7.53
C GLY A 11 -2.15 2.45 -7.18
N THR A 12 -1.72 3.71 -7.01
CA THR A 12 -2.62 4.83 -6.75
C THR A 12 -3.51 5.13 -7.94
N VAL A 13 -2.95 5.24 -9.15
CA VAL A 13 -3.73 5.55 -10.36
C VAL A 13 -4.72 4.44 -10.67
N LEU A 14 -4.31 3.17 -10.63
CA LEU A 14 -5.23 2.04 -10.85
C LEU A 14 -6.34 2.01 -9.80
N SER A 15 -5.99 2.14 -8.51
CA SER A 15 -6.99 2.13 -7.44
C SER A 15 -7.96 3.30 -7.59
N PHE A 16 -7.45 4.50 -7.88
CA PHE A 16 -8.30 5.67 -8.11
C PHE A 16 -9.23 5.48 -9.31
N LEU A 17 -8.73 4.99 -10.45
CA LEU A 17 -9.55 4.72 -11.63
C LEU A 17 -10.64 3.68 -11.36
N ILE A 18 -10.32 2.62 -10.63
CA ILE A 18 -11.30 1.59 -10.26
C ILE A 18 -12.39 2.18 -9.35
N ASN A 19 -12.01 2.96 -8.33
CA ASN A 19 -13.00 3.57 -7.44
C ASN A 19 -13.82 4.63 -8.21
N TYR A 20 -13.20 5.47 -9.03
CA TYR A 20 -13.87 6.51 -9.81
C TYR A 20 -14.85 5.97 -10.86
N LEU A 21 -14.48 4.89 -11.57
CA LEU A 21 -15.31 4.33 -12.65
C LEU A 21 -16.42 3.40 -12.14
N PHE A 22 -16.17 2.64 -11.07
CA PHE A 22 -17.08 1.58 -10.62
C PHE A 22 -17.84 1.91 -9.32
N TYR A 23 -17.30 2.82 -8.50
CA TYR A 23 -17.93 3.21 -7.23
C TYR A 23 -18.35 4.69 -7.30
N SER A 24 -19.66 4.94 -7.39
CA SER A 24 -20.25 6.27 -7.17
C SER A 24 -20.11 6.66 -5.70
N SER A 25 -18.91 7.07 -5.31
CA SER A 25 -18.61 7.52 -3.97
C SER A 25 -19.08 8.96 -3.78
N LYS A 26 -19.79 9.19 -2.68
CA LYS A 26 -20.21 10.53 -2.23
C LYS A 26 -19.03 11.41 -1.79
N ASN A 27 -17.84 10.85 -1.57
CA ASN A 27 -16.72 11.55 -0.96
C ASN A 27 -15.39 11.25 -1.68
N ILE A 28 -15.12 12.04 -2.73
CA ILE A 28 -13.92 11.94 -3.57
C ILE A 28 -12.63 12.00 -2.74
N GLY A 29 -12.62 12.80 -1.66
CA GLY A 29 -11.45 12.91 -0.78
C GLY A 29 -11.09 11.57 -0.13
N LEU A 30 -12.09 10.79 0.26
CA LEU A 30 -11.90 9.48 0.84
C LEU A 30 -11.40 8.45 -0.19
N ASP A 31 -11.87 8.54 -1.43
CA ASP A 31 -11.38 7.66 -2.50
C ASP A 31 -9.93 7.94 -2.85
N ILE A 32 -9.54 9.21 -2.89
CA ILE A 32 -8.14 9.63 -3.09
C ILE A 32 -7.29 9.08 -1.94
N PHE A 33 -7.75 9.23 -0.69
CA PHE A 33 -7.04 8.69 0.47
C PHE A 33 -6.86 7.16 0.38
N TYR A 34 -7.92 6.42 0.01
CA TYR A 34 -7.83 4.98 -0.16
C TYR A 34 -6.96 4.55 -1.35
N ALA A 35 -6.97 5.31 -2.45
CA ALA A 35 -6.09 5.08 -3.58
C ALA A 35 -4.63 5.32 -3.19
N LEU A 36 -4.37 6.37 -2.41
CA LEU A 36 -3.04 6.65 -1.85
C LEU A 36 -2.60 5.53 -0.90
N ALA A 37 -3.46 5.06 0.01
CA ALA A 37 -3.15 3.94 0.89
C ALA A 37 -2.79 2.67 0.11
N PHE A 38 -3.54 2.38 -0.96
CA PHE A 38 -3.30 1.23 -1.84
C PHE A 38 -1.97 1.34 -2.60
N GLY A 39 -1.68 2.49 -3.21
CA GLY A 39 -0.39 2.73 -3.86
C GLY A 39 0.77 2.75 -2.87
N PHE A 40 0.58 3.34 -1.70
CA PHE A 40 1.58 3.35 -0.62
C PHE A 40 1.98 1.95 -0.22
N ALA A 41 1.02 1.03 -0.13
CA ALA A 41 1.30 -0.38 0.13
C ALA A 41 2.18 -1.03 -0.95
N TRP A 42 1.92 -0.79 -2.24
CA TRP A 42 2.77 -1.29 -3.33
C TRP A 42 4.18 -0.70 -3.27
N GLY A 43 4.30 0.60 -3.01
CA GLY A 43 5.58 1.29 -2.88
C GLY A 43 6.40 0.77 -1.71
N VAL A 44 5.77 0.63 -0.53
CA VAL A 44 6.40 0.10 0.69
C VAL A 44 6.78 -1.37 0.52
N ALA A 45 5.86 -2.21 0.01
CA ALA A 45 6.15 -3.63 -0.22
C ALA A 45 7.35 -3.82 -1.14
N TYR A 46 7.42 -3.07 -2.25
CA TYR A 46 8.55 -3.12 -3.16
C TYR A 46 9.84 -2.57 -2.54
N TYR A 47 9.76 -1.49 -1.77
CA TYR A 47 10.93 -0.89 -1.12
C TYR A 47 11.54 -1.84 -0.08
N LEU A 48 10.69 -2.52 0.69
CA LEU A 48 11.10 -3.49 1.70
C LEU A 48 11.50 -4.84 1.11
N ASP A 49 11.19 -5.11 -0.16
CA ASP A 49 11.60 -6.31 -0.89
C ASP A 49 13.06 -6.23 -1.38
N THR A 50 13.96 -5.90 -0.47
CA THR A 50 15.42 -5.97 -0.66
C THR A 50 16.04 -6.92 0.39
N PRO A 51 17.24 -7.47 0.12
CA PRO A 51 17.94 -8.32 1.09
C PRO A 51 18.52 -7.54 2.29
N GLU A 52 18.58 -6.21 2.21
CA GLU A 52 19.07 -5.34 3.29
C GLU A 52 18.16 -5.35 4.52
N PHE A 53 16.85 -5.59 4.32
CA PHE A 53 15.87 -5.62 5.40
C PHE A 53 15.60 -7.05 5.88
N THR A 54 15.75 -7.26 7.18
CA THR A 54 15.32 -8.50 7.85
C THR A 54 13.79 -8.59 7.94
N LEU A 55 13.26 -9.81 8.10
CA LEU A 55 11.81 -10.02 8.21
C LEU A 55 11.15 -9.16 9.31
N PRO A 56 11.69 -9.06 10.55
CA PRO A 56 11.11 -8.19 11.57
C PRO A 56 11.11 -6.71 11.18
N GLN A 57 12.15 -6.24 10.48
CA GLN A 57 12.21 -4.85 9.99
C GLN A 57 11.16 -4.59 8.90
N LYS A 58 10.95 -5.54 7.98
CA LYS A 58 9.91 -5.43 6.94
C LYS A 58 8.53 -5.32 7.58
N LEU A 59 8.22 -6.19 8.55
CA LEU A 59 6.95 -6.16 9.25
C LEU A 59 6.80 -4.88 10.09
N GLY A 60 7.82 -4.51 10.86
CA GLY A 60 7.79 -3.31 11.70
C GLY A 60 7.59 -2.01 10.90
N LEU A 61 8.30 -1.84 9.79
CA LEU A 61 8.13 -0.69 8.90
C LEU A 61 6.76 -0.68 8.22
N SER A 62 6.21 -1.86 7.90
CA SER A 62 4.86 -1.97 7.34
C SER A 62 3.79 -1.61 8.35
N PHE A 63 3.92 -2.04 9.61
CA PHE A 63 3.02 -1.63 10.68
C PHE A 63 3.12 -0.13 10.98
N LEU A 64 4.31 0.45 10.94
CA LEU A 64 4.49 1.90 11.07
C LEU A 64 3.80 2.66 9.93
N ALA A 65 3.97 2.19 8.69
CA ALA A 65 3.29 2.74 7.51
C ALA A 65 1.76 2.70 7.65
N MET A 66 1.22 1.57 8.12
CA MET A 66 -0.21 1.41 8.39
C MET A 66 -0.69 2.32 9.52
N GLY A 67 0.05 2.40 10.62
CA GLY A 67 -0.27 3.29 11.74
C GLY A 67 -0.30 4.77 11.33
N LEU A 68 0.67 5.19 10.50
CA LEU A 68 0.70 6.53 9.91
C LEU A 68 -0.53 6.79 9.03
N LEU A 69 -0.91 5.84 8.17
CA LEU A 69 -2.12 5.98 7.35
C LEU A 69 -3.37 6.13 8.19
N VAL A 70 -3.53 5.33 9.25
CA VAL A 70 -4.69 5.41 10.16
C VAL A 70 -4.71 6.74 10.89
N LEU A 71 -3.56 7.20 11.39
CA LEU A 71 -3.45 8.47 12.08
C LEU A 71 -3.84 9.63 11.15
N ILE A 72 -3.29 9.66 9.94
CA ILE A 72 -3.62 10.67 8.92
C ILE A 72 -5.11 10.60 8.55
N GLY A 73 -5.64 9.40 8.30
CA GLY A 73 -7.05 9.20 7.97
C GLY A 73 -8.00 9.65 9.08
N THR A 74 -7.61 9.41 10.34
CA THR A 74 -8.39 9.82 11.51
C THR A 74 -8.39 11.34 11.70
N LEU A 75 -7.27 12.01 11.41
CA LEU A 75 -7.16 13.47 11.51
C LEU A 75 -7.95 14.21 10.41
N ILE A 76 -8.07 13.63 9.21
CA ILE A 76 -8.74 14.26 8.06
C ILE A 76 -10.23 13.88 7.99
N PHE A 77 -10.57 12.65 8.37
CA PHE A 77 -11.93 12.11 8.28
C PHE A 77 -12.42 11.72 9.68
N THR A 78 -12.50 10.41 9.96
CA THR A 78 -12.85 9.81 11.24
C THR A 78 -12.16 8.45 11.35
N LEU A 79 -12.05 7.90 12.56
CA LEU A 79 -11.41 6.59 12.77
C LEU A 79 -12.09 5.47 11.96
N GLU A 80 -13.43 5.47 11.90
CA GLU A 80 -14.21 4.49 11.14
C GLU A 80 -13.84 4.48 9.66
N LEU A 81 -13.64 5.66 9.07
CA LEU A 81 -13.24 5.81 7.67
C LEU A 81 -11.74 5.59 7.46
N ALA A 82 -10.93 5.62 8.52
CA ALA A 82 -9.51 5.31 8.44
C ALA A 82 -9.25 3.80 8.42
N ILE A 83 -10.06 2.98 9.10
CA ILE A 83 -9.88 1.53 9.22
C ILE A 83 -9.77 0.82 7.85
N PRO A 84 -10.62 1.11 6.83
CA PRO A 84 -10.51 0.46 5.53
C PRO A 84 -9.15 0.67 4.83
N SER A 85 -8.40 1.72 5.16
CA SER A 85 -7.05 1.93 4.63
C SER A 85 -6.07 0.84 5.07
N ILE A 86 -6.22 0.33 6.30
CA ILE A 86 -5.45 -0.81 6.85
C ILE A 86 -5.71 -2.04 5.99
N LEU A 87 -6.97 -2.32 5.68
CA LEU A 87 -7.38 -3.50 4.91
C LEU A 87 -6.88 -3.42 3.47
N LYS A 88 -6.97 -2.23 2.84
CA LYS A 88 -6.42 -2.03 1.50
C LYS A 88 -4.90 -2.19 1.49
N PHE A 89 -4.21 -1.65 2.50
CA PHE A 89 -2.77 -1.78 2.62
C PHE A 89 -2.33 -3.23 2.84
N SER A 90 -2.94 -3.92 3.81
CA SER A 90 -2.59 -5.31 4.15
C SER A 90 -2.85 -6.26 2.99
N THR A 91 -3.95 -6.08 2.28
CA THR A 91 -4.28 -6.89 1.09
C THR A 91 -3.20 -6.77 0.02
N VAL A 92 -2.79 -5.54 -0.29
CA VAL A 92 -1.71 -5.29 -1.26
C VAL A 92 -0.39 -5.87 -0.79
N PHE A 93 -0.05 -5.65 0.48
CA PHE A 93 1.18 -6.15 1.07
C PHE A 93 1.24 -7.67 0.96
N VAL A 94 0.20 -8.38 1.41
CA VAL A 94 0.11 -9.84 1.32
C VAL A 94 0.16 -10.30 -0.14
N ALA A 95 -0.61 -9.66 -1.04
CA ALA A 95 -0.61 -10.00 -2.46
C ALA A 95 0.79 -9.86 -3.09
N TYR A 96 1.50 -8.77 -2.78
CA TYR A 96 2.87 -8.56 -3.26
C TYR A 96 3.79 -9.71 -2.85
N TYR A 97 3.84 -10.03 -1.55
CA TYR A 97 4.74 -11.07 -1.03
C TYR A 97 4.33 -12.47 -1.47
N LEU A 98 3.04 -12.72 -1.67
CA LEU A 98 2.54 -13.96 -2.25
C LEU A 98 2.97 -14.10 -3.72
N ILE A 99 2.84 -13.05 -4.53
CA ILE A 99 3.35 -13.06 -5.92
C ILE A 99 4.88 -13.20 -5.93
N ALA A 100 5.57 -12.56 -4.99
CA ALA A 100 7.01 -12.66 -4.86
C ALA A 100 7.48 -14.07 -4.46
N SER A 101 6.71 -14.81 -3.64
CA SER A 101 7.06 -16.16 -3.20
C SER A 101 7.04 -17.19 -4.34
N PHE A 102 6.18 -17.00 -5.34
CA PHE A 102 6.10 -17.85 -6.53
C PHE A 102 7.17 -17.55 -7.59
N ARG A 103 7.94 -16.47 -7.44
CA ARG A 103 8.96 -16.09 -8.43
C ARG A 103 10.15 -17.07 -8.34
N ALA A 104 10.24 -17.99 -9.30
CA ALA A 104 11.27 -19.04 -9.37
C ALA A 104 12.71 -18.49 -9.30
N ASN A 105 12.92 -17.29 -9.85
CA ASN A 105 14.11 -16.50 -9.57
C ASN A 105 13.90 -15.73 -8.26
N LYS A 106 14.25 -16.35 -7.13
CA LYS A 106 14.71 -15.60 -5.94
C LYS A 106 16.02 -14.91 -6.33
N THR A 107 15.95 -13.90 -7.19
CA THR A 107 17.04 -12.96 -7.33
C THR A 107 17.05 -12.20 -6.02
N LEU A 108 17.80 -12.73 -5.05
CA LEU A 108 18.65 -11.93 -4.19
C LEU A 108 19.22 -10.86 -5.10
N ARG A 109 18.57 -9.68 -5.14
CA ARG A 109 19.09 -8.53 -5.85
C ARG A 109 20.40 -8.24 -5.16
N ARG A 110 21.50 -8.69 -5.79
CA ARG A 110 22.84 -8.22 -5.49
C ARG A 110 22.88 -6.72 -5.68
#